data_AF-Q4TF97-F1
#
_entry.id   AF-Q4TF97-F1
#
_cell.length_a   1.000
_cell.length_b   1.000
_cell.length_c   1.000
_cell.angle_alpha   90.00
_cell.angle_beta   90.00
_cell.angle_gamma   90.00
#
_symmetry.space_group_name_H-M   'P 1'
#
loop_
_entity.id
_entity.type
_entity.pdbx_description
1 polymer ?
#
loop_
_entity_poly.entity_id
_entity_poly.type
_entity_poly.pdbx_seq_one_letter_code
_entity_poly.pdbx_strand_id
1 'polypeptide(L)'
;VSEEFPVAAGLWRTGLGAGPSQPVRLLSLRRRGTAQVHLGSGDPFAPGFPSFNHSLVPPLQSSGLPLIPALPVSAAVAAKLLSQLTGPSCPPLWRPRLPYVRCLVGPDLSSGRRVRMSVTDQLMPVQLNNVFSSLEGRLEPDQYIILGAHRHSLGPGAVKSAVATAVLLALARTFSAMVKNGFSPRRSLLFVSWDAGDFGNVGATEWLEGYLSMLHLKAVAYFSLDQAVMGE
;
A
#
# COMPACT_ATOMS: atom_id res chain seq x y z
N VAL A 1 17.28 -4.27 14.04
CA VAL A 1 18.39 -3.30 13.86
C VAL A 1 17.84 -2.24 12.91
N SER A 2 17.52 -1.00 13.27
CA SER A 2 17.64 -0.11 14.45
C SER A 2 16.23 0.21 15.03
N GLU A 3 15.96 0.57 16.29
CA GLU A 3 16.67 0.75 17.57
C GLU A 3 15.68 0.40 18.72
N GLU A 4 16.18 0.11 19.91
CA GLU A 4 15.52 -0.58 21.04
C GLU A 4 14.52 0.26 21.88
N PHE A 5 13.54 -0.44 22.48
CA PHE A 5 13.05 -0.11 23.82
C PHE A 5 12.97 -1.40 24.67
N PRO A 6 13.40 -1.37 25.95
CA PRO A 6 13.71 -2.58 26.72
C PRO A 6 12.49 -3.09 27.49
N VAL A 7 12.10 -4.35 27.32
CA VAL A 7 11.47 -5.15 28.40
C VAL A 7 11.74 -6.65 28.20
N ALA A 8 12.56 -7.19 29.10
CA ALA A 8 12.65 -8.57 29.57
C ALA A 8 12.83 -9.71 28.54
N ALA A 9 14.06 -10.22 28.60
CA ALA A 9 14.63 -11.42 28.00
C ALA A 9 13.76 -12.68 28.08
N GLY A 10 13.94 -13.54 27.07
CA GLY A 10 13.54 -14.94 27.06
C GLY A 10 12.45 -15.25 26.03
N LEU A 11 12.79 -16.07 25.03
CA LEU A 11 11.91 -16.74 24.05
C LEU A 11 11.54 -15.99 22.75
N TRP A 12 12.50 -15.36 22.10
CA TRP A 12 12.40 -15.09 20.65
C TRP A 12 13.53 -15.80 19.93
N ARG A 13 13.21 -16.86 19.17
CA ARG A 13 14.13 -17.37 18.15
C ARG A 13 14.01 -16.44 16.94
N THR A 14 15.06 -15.67 16.69
CA THR A 14 15.27 -15.00 15.39
C THR A 14 15.61 -16.08 14.37
N GLY A 15 14.57 -16.72 13.83
CA GLY A 15 14.67 -17.88 12.96
C GLY A 15 13.76 -17.77 11.75
N LEU A 16 13.97 -16.73 10.94
CA LEU A 16 13.74 -16.66 9.49
C LEU A 16 14.47 -15.40 9.03
N GLY A 17 15.44 -15.57 8.13
CA GLY A 17 16.39 -14.51 7.74
C GLY A 17 15.70 -13.20 7.41
N ALA A 18 16.28 -12.09 7.86
CA ALA A 18 15.91 -10.77 7.41
C ALA A 18 15.98 -10.74 5.88
N GLY A 19 14.83 -10.57 5.22
CA GLY A 19 14.82 -10.24 3.80
C GLY A 19 15.57 -8.92 3.59
N PRO A 20 16.38 -8.78 2.52
CA PRO A 20 17.21 -7.60 2.34
C PRO A 20 16.35 -6.36 2.08
N SER A 21 16.62 -5.28 2.80
CA SER A 21 16.08 -3.94 2.59
C SER A 21 16.65 -3.32 1.30
N GLN A 22 15.83 -3.00 0.29
CA GLN A 22 16.37 -2.65 -1.05
C GLN A 22 15.58 -1.60 -1.85
N PRO A 23 16.27 -0.84 -2.74
CA PRO A 23 15.70 0.23 -3.55
C PRO A 23 14.76 -0.26 -4.66
N VAL A 24 13.49 0.13 -4.58
CA VAL A 24 12.40 -0.14 -5.54
C VAL A 24 12.03 1.14 -6.29
N ARG A 25 11.78 1.07 -7.61
CA ARG A 25 11.41 2.27 -8.39
C ARG A 25 9.96 2.67 -8.14
N LEU A 26 9.79 3.86 -7.60
CA LEU A 26 8.49 4.40 -7.21
C LEU A 26 8.21 5.72 -7.93
N LEU A 27 6.96 5.87 -8.37
CA LEU A 27 6.41 7.16 -8.77
C LEU A 27 6.19 8.00 -7.51
N SER A 28 7.15 8.83 -7.14
CA SER A 28 6.95 9.75 -6.01
C SER A 28 6.12 10.96 -6.46
N LEU A 29 4.83 10.99 -6.10
CA LEU A 29 4.00 12.18 -6.24
C LEU A 29 4.32 13.13 -5.07
N ARG A 30 5.00 14.25 -5.35
CA ARG A 30 5.26 15.30 -4.35
C ARG A 30 4.06 16.24 -4.16
N ARG A 31 2.82 15.72 -4.20
CA ARG A 31 1.59 16.47 -3.90
C ARG A 31 0.51 15.59 -3.27
N ARG A 32 -0.28 16.21 -2.37
CA ARG A 32 -1.34 15.66 -1.50
C ARG A 32 -2.58 15.11 -2.25
N GLY A 33 -2.39 14.30 -3.30
CA GLY A 33 -3.46 13.71 -4.09
C GLY A 33 -3.31 12.20 -4.17
N THR A 34 -4.19 11.47 -3.50
CA THR A 34 -4.25 10.01 -3.51
C THR A 34 -4.83 9.52 -4.84
N ALA A 35 -3.97 9.14 -5.77
CA ALA A 35 -4.35 8.25 -6.85
C ALA A 35 -3.07 7.57 -7.39
N GLN A 36 -2.80 6.37 -6.90
CA GLN A 36 -2.01 5.43 -7.69
C GLN A 36 -2.82 5.13 -8.96
N VAL A 37 -2.19 5.30 -10.12
CA VAL A 37 -2.80 5.10 -11.44
C VAL A 37 -2.26 3.88 -12.17
N HIS A 38 -1.43 3.10 -11.47
CA HIS A 38 -0.92 1.82 -11.94
C HIS A 38 -2.00 0.76 -11.77
N LEU A 39 -2.43 0.19 -12.89
CA LEU A 39 -3.40 -0.91 -12.96
C LEU A 39 -2.68 -2.23 -12.71
N GLY A 40 -2.12 -2.38 -11.51
CA GLY A 40 -1.35 -3.54 -11.07
C GLY A 40 -0.95 -3.42 -9.60
N SER A 41 -0.26 -4.44 -9.12
CA SER A 41 0.35 -4.49 -7.79
C SER A 41 1.85 -4.77 -7.93
N GLY A 42 2.67 -4.38 -6.96
CA GLY A 42 4.12 -4.61 -6.99
C GLY A 42 4.91 -3.51 -7.69
N ASP A 43 6.21 -3.72 -7.82
CA ASP A 43 7.09 -2.82 -8.56
C ASP A 43 6.65 -2.81 -10.05
N PRO A 44 6.28 -1.64 -10.60
CA PRO A 44 5.90 -1.54 -12.00
C PRO A 44 7.07 -1.84 -12.97
N PHE A 45 8.29 -2.06 -12.49
CA PHE A 45 9.45 -2.43 -13.31
C PHE A 45 9.94 -3.87 -13.08
N ALA A 46 9.30 -4.64 -12.21
CA ALA A 46 9.61 -6.04 -11.95
C ALA A 46 8.35 -6.91 -11.83
N PRO A 47 7.39 -6.85 -12.77
CA PRO A 47 6.13 -7.58 -12.63
C PRO A 47 6.37 -9.10 -12.58
N GLY A 48 5.95 -9.75 -11.49
CA GLY A 48 6.02 -11.19 -11.31
C GLY A 48 7.37 -11.72 -10.83
N PHE A 49 8.33 -10.84 -10.53
CA PHE A 49 9.65 -11.21 -10.04
C PHE A 49 10.10 -10.24 -8.95
N PRO A 50 10.62 -10.73 -7.82
CA PRO A 50 11.04 -9.83 -6.76
C PRO A 50 12.17 -8.91 -7.22
N SER A 51 12.04 -7.62 -6.94
CA SER A 51 12.94 -6.55 -7.33
C SER A 51 14.23 -6.52 -6.50
N PHE A 52 14.75 -7.68 -6.08
CA PHE A 52 15.92 -7.75 -5.21
C PHE A 52 17.22 -7.36 -5.96
N ASN A 53 18.20 -6.80 -5.26
CA ASN A 53 19.57 -6.59 -5.74
C ASN A 53 20.11 -7.98 -6.14
N HIS A 54 20.52 -8.13 -7.40
CA HIS A 54 20.77 -9.39 -8.14
C HIS A 54 19.56 -10.02 -8.87
N SER A 55 18.47 -9.28 -9.08
CA SER A 55 17.44 -9.69 -10.05
C SER A 55 18.11 -9.83 -11.43
N LEU A 56 18.20 -11.08 -11.89
CA LEU A 56 18.74 -11.45 -13.20
C LEU A 56 17.82 -11.01 -14.36
N VAL A 57 16.67 -10.43 -14.01
CA VAL A 57 15.64 -9.98 -14.93
C VAL A 57 15.88 -8.50 -15.23
N PRO A 58 16.10 -8.12 -16.49
CA PRO A 58 16.19 -6.71 -16.85
C PRO A 58 14.85 -6.02 -16.52
N PRO A 59 14.87 -4.73 -16.13
CA PRO A 59 13.65 -4.00 -15.80
C PRO A 59 12.62 -4.12 -16.91
N LEU A 60 11.45 -4.68 -16.59
CA LEU A 60 10.35 -4.83 -17.53
C LEU A 60 9.22 -3.91 -17.10
N GLN A 61 8.87 -2.98 -17.98
CA GLN A 61 7.80 -2.04 -17.70
C GLN A 61 6.44 -2.75 -17.68
N SER A 62 5.73 -2.61 -16.56
CA SER A 62 4.38 -3.13 -16.37
C SER A 62 3.41 -2.51 -17.36
N SER A 63 2.56 -3.35 -17.97
CA SER A 63 1.46 -2.93 -18.83
C SER A 63 0.39 -2.11 -18.11
N GLY A 64 0.39 -2.12 -16.77
CA GLY A 64 -0.54 -1.36 -15.96
C GLY A 64 -0.18 0.12 -15.81
N LEU A 65 0.99 0.58 -16.29
CA LEU A 65 1.35 1.99 -16.19
C LEU A 65 0.50 2.86 -17.13
N PRO A 66 0.07 4.06 -16.69
CA PRO A 66 -0.78 4.93 -17.49
C PRO A 66 -0.03 5.44 -18.73
N LEU A 67 -0.71 5.40 -19.88
CA LEU A 67 -0.21 5.98 -21.14
C LEU A 67 -0.52 7.48 -21.28
N ILE A 68 -1.50 7.96 -20.50
CA ILE A 68 -1.98 9.34 -20.53
C ILE A 68 -1.71 9.97 -19.16
N PRO A 69 -1.27 11.25 -19.09
CA PRO A 69 -1.08 11.95 -17.83
C PRO A 69 -2.36 11.99 -16.99
N ALA A 70 -2.22 11.72 -15.69
CA ALA A 70 -3.30 11.81 -14.71
C ALA A 70 -2.89 12.74 -13.56
N LEU A 71 -3.82 13.60 -13.12
CA LEU A 71 -3.58 14.55 -12.04
C LEU A 71 -4.87 14.71 -11.22
N PRO A 72 -4.86 14.30 -9.94
CA PRO A 72 -5.98 14.59 -9.06
C PRO A 72 -6.10 16.11 -8.84
N VAL A 73 -7.33 16.62 -8.87
CA VAL A 73 -7.65 18.03 -8.62
C VAL A 73 -8.59 18.13 -7.42
N SER A 74 -8.53 19.26 -6.71
CA SER A 74 -9.46 19.52 -5.60
C SER A 74 -10.87 19.76 -6.12
N ALA A 75 -11.87 19.54 -5.26
CA ALA A 75 -13.28 19.84 -5.57
C ALA A 75 -13.49 21.30 -6.02
N ALA A 76 -12.75 22.25 -5.44
CA ALA A 76 -12.81 23.66 -5.81
C ALA A 76 -12.28 23.92 -7.24
N VAL A 77 -11.17 23.28 -7.62
CA VAL A 77 -10.63 23.36 -8.99
C VAL A 77 -11.59 22.68 -9.96
N ALA A 78 -12.11 21.51 -9.62
CA ALA A 78 -13.10 20.80 -10.41
C ALA A 78 -14.36 21.66 -10.64
N ALA A 79 -14.89 22.31 -9.61
CA ALA A 79 -16.05 23.19 -9.72
C ALA A 79 -15.79 24.37 -10.67
N LYS A 80 -14.58 24.97 -10.63
CA LYS A 80 -14.20 26.06 -11.54
C LYS A 80 -14.04 25.61 -12.99
N LEU A 81 -13.59 24.38 -13.23
CA LEU A 81 -13.48 23.81 -14.58
C LEU A 81 -14.87 23.46 -15.13
N LEU A 82 -15.68 22.77 -14.32
CA LEU A 82 -17.03 22.34 -14.71
C LEU A 82 -18.00 23.52 -14.90
N SER A 83 -17.82 24.63 -14.19
CA SER A 83 -18.64 25.84 -14.39
C SER A 83 -18.39 26.53 -15.73
N GLN A 84 -17.26 26.27 -16.38
CA GLN A 84 -16.95 26.77 -17.72
C GLN A 84 -17.39 25.80 -18.82
N LEU A 85 -17.86 24.60 -18.48
CA LEU A 85 -18.30 23.62 -19.45
C LEU A 85 -19.58 24.09 -20.14
N THR A 86 -19.70 23.82 -21.43
CA THR A 86 -20.88 24.10 -22.26
C THR A 86 -21.25 22.84 -23.04
N GLY A 87 -22.50 22.74 -23.51
CA GLY A 87 -22.98 21.56 -24.25
C GLY A 87 -24.27 20.98 -23.66
N PRO A 88 -24.56 19.69 -23.92
CA PRO A 88 -25.79 19.06 -23.48
C PRO A 88 -25.78 18.83 -21.96
N SER A 89 -26.98 18.78 -21.41
CA SER A 89 -27.19 18.42 -20.00
C SER A 89 -26.78 16.97 -19.75
N CYS A 90 -26.18 16.73 -18.59
CA CYS A 90 -25.79 15.38 -18.19
C CYS A 90 -27.02 14.53 -17.78
N PRO A 91 -26.90 13.19 -17.80
CA PRO A 91 -27.91 12.30 -17.23
C PRO A 91 -28.17 12.59 -15.74
N PRO A 92 -29.39 12.39 -15.22
CA PRO A 92 -29.73 12.67 -13.82
C PRO A 92 -28.80 12.02 -12.78
N LEU A 93 -28.29 10.82 -13.09
CA LEU A 93 -27.36 10.06 -12.24
C LEU A 93 -25.99 10.73 -12.10
N TRP A 94 -25.61 11.62 -13.02
CA TRP A 94 -24.29 12.26 -13.06
C TRP A 94 -24.27 13.64 -12.39
N ARG A 95 -25.41 14.10 -11.84
CA ARG A 95 -25.48 15.42 -11.19
C ARG A 95 -24.46 15.50 -10.05
N PRO A 96 -23.47 16.40 -10.13
CA PRO A 96 -22.47 16.52 -9.09
C PRO A 96 -23.09 17.12 -7.83
N ARG A 97 -22.63 16.68 -6.66
CA ARG A 97 -22.91 17.34 -5.37
C ARG A 97 -21.97 18.53 -5.14
N LEU A 98 -21.79 19.36 -6.17
CA LEU A 98 -20.94 20.55 -6.13
C LEU A 98 -21.83 21.80 -6.19
N PRO A 99 -21.57 22.80 -5.32
CA PRO A 99 -22.38 24.02 -5.32
C PRO A 99 -22.08 24.84 -6.58
N TYR A 100 -23.13 25.46 -7.13
CA TYR A 100 -23.05 26.42 -8.25
C TYR A 100 -22.50 25.87 -9.59
N VAL A 101 -22.55 24.55 -9.80
CA VAL A 101 -22.13 23.90 -11.05
C VAL A 101 -23.33 23.31 -11.78
N ARG A 102 -23.55 23.73 -13.03
CA ARG A 102 -24.53 23.06 -13.91
C ARG A 102 -23.94 21.74 -14.41
N CYS A 103 -24.75 20.70 -14.43
CA CYS A 103 -24.30 19.40 -14.90
C CYS A 103 -24.38 19.32 -16.42
N LEU A 104 -23.23 19.54 -17.06
CA LEU A 104 -23.06 19.54 -18.51
C LEU A 104 -22.02 18.49 -18.88
N VAL A 105 -22.06 17.98 -20.11
CA VAL A 105 -21.15 16.92 -20.58
C VAL A 105 -19.95 17.45 -21.37
N GLY A 106 -20.07 18.63 -21.99
CA GLY A 106 -19.05 19.18 -22.89
C GLY A 106 -19.45 19.00 -24.36
N PRO A 107 -18.52 19.10 -25.33
CA PRO A 107 -17.06 19.13 -25.15
C PRO A 107 -16.50 20.54 -24.93
N ASP A 108 -17.26 21.58 -25.26
CA ASP A 108 -16.73 22.93 -25.35
C ASP A 108 -16.69 23.64 -24.00
N LEU A 109 -15.72 24.55 -23.87
CA LEU A 109 -15.66 25.51 -22.78
C LEU A 109 -16.20 26.86 -23.25
N SER A 110 -16.81 27.60 -22.31
CA SER A 110 -17.22 28.97 -22.53
C SER A 110 -16.08 29.79 -23.14
N SER A 111 -16.42 30.60 -24.14
CA SER A 111 -15.48 31.46 -24.89
C SER A 111 -14.32 30.71 -25.57
N GLY A 112 -14.51 29.46 -26.01
CA GLY A 112 -13.50 28.70 -26.78
C GLY A 112 -12.20 28.42 -26.02
N ARG A 113 -12.26 28.41 -24.68
CA ARG A 113 -11.08 28.17 -23.84
C ARG A 113 -10.60 26.74 -23.98
N ARG A 114 -9.32 26.51 -23.69
CA ARG A 114 -8.71 25.18 -23.65
C ARG A 114 -8.02 24.97 -22.31
N VAL A 115 -8.10 23.75 -21.80
CA VAL A 115 -7.38 23.33 -20.60
C VAL A 115 -6.04 22.76 -21.01
N ARG A 116 -4.96 23.27 -20.43
CA ARG A 116 -3.61 22.71 -20.59
C ARG A 116 -3.21 22.05 -19.28
N MET A 117 -2.87 20.78 -19.35
CA MET A 117 -2.33 20.01 -18.25
C MET A 117 -0.84 19.80 -18.46
N SER A 118 -0.05 19.97 -17.40
CA SER A 118 1.38 19.69 -17.39
C SER A 118 1.71 18.92 -16.13
N VAL A 119 2.25 17.71 -16.31
CA VAL A 119 2.68 16.80 -15.24
C VAL A 119 4.17 16.58 -15.44
N THR A 120 4.96 16.80 -14.40
CA THR A 120 6.43 16.73 -14.42
C THR A 120 6.94 15.76 -13.36
N ASP A 121 6.19 14.69 -13.11
CA ASP A 121 6.56 13.68 -12.12
C ASP A 121 7.77 12.88 -12.61
N GLN A 122 8.60 12.45 -11.67
CA GLN A 122 9.80 11.67 -11.94
C GLN A 122 9.74 10.33 -11.20
N LEU A 123 10.20 9.29 -11.88
CA LEU A 123 10.39 7.95 -11.34
C LEU A 123 11.73 7.91 -10.59
N MET A 124 11.70 7.53 -9.32
CA MET A 124 12.90 7.44 -8.50
C MET A 124 12.98 6.07 -7.78
N PRO A 125 14.15 5.41 -7.79
CA PRO A 125 14.39 4.25 -6.92
C PRO A 125 14.45 4.69 -5.45
N VAL A 126 13.68 4.01 -4.60
CA VAL A 126 13.52 4.28 -3.17
C VAL A 126 13.58 2.97 -2.40
N GLN A 127 14.39 2.92 -1.35
CA GLN A 127 14.52 1.74 -0.51
C GLN A 127 13.28 1.47 0.35
N LEU A 128 12.74 0.25 0.24
CA LEU A 128 11.58 -0.21 0.99
C LEU A 128 11.99 -1.19 2.08
N ASN A 129 11.35 -1.05 3.25
CA ASN A 129 11.67 -1.84 4.45
C ASN A 129 10.41 -2.48 5.04
N ASN A 130 10.16 -3.74 4.69
CA ASN A 130 9.15 -4.54 5.38
C ASN A 130 9.69 -5.03 6.73
N VAL A 131 8.87 -4.98 7.77
CA VAL A 131 9.24 -5.44 9.12
C VAL A 131 8.44 -6.69 9.46
N PHE A 132 9.12 -7.76 9.86
CA PHE A 132 8.53 -9.05 10.19
C PHE A 132 8.79 -9.39 11.66
N SER A 133 7.81 -10.00 12.30
CA SER A 133 7.95 -10.62 13.62
C SER A 133 7.21 -11.96 13.61
N SER A 134 7.86 -13.00 14.10
CA SER A 134 7.32 -14.36 14.11
C SER A 134 7.19 -14.86 15.54
N LEU A 135 6.08 -15.52 15.84
CA LEU A 135 5.86 -16.27 17.05
C LEU A 135 5.67 -17.74 16.66
N GLU A 136 6.64 -18.58 17.02
CA GLU A 136 6.71 -19.97 16.57
C GLU A 136 5.60 -20.83 17.19
N GLY A 137 4.93 -21.63 16.35
CA GLY A 137 3.91 -22.58 16.78
C GLY A 137 4.52 -23.83 17.43
N ARG A 138 3.76 -24.47 18.33
CA ARG A 138 4.24 -25.65 19.06
C ARG A 138 4.15 -26.96 18.27
N LEU A 139 3.10 -27.14 17.47
CA LEU A 139 2.80 -28.40 16.79
C LEU A 139 3.08 -28.32 15.30
N GLU A 140 2.75 -27.19 14.69
CA GLU A 140 2.86 -26.95 13.25
C GLU A 140 3.64 -25.63 13.02
N PRO A 141 4.96 -25.58 13.36
CA PRO A 141 5.76 -24.35 13.28
C PRO A 141 5.99 -23.86 11.84
N ASP A 142 5.83 -24.74 10.86
CA ASP A 142 5.97 -24.50 9.43
C ASP A 142 4.72 -23.88 8.79
N GLN A 143 3.58 -23.88 9.51
CA GLN A 143 2.31 -23.31 9.08
C GLN A 143 2.13 -21.91 9.70
N TYR A 144 1.88 -20.91 8.87
CA TYR A 144 1.78 -19.50 9.27
C TYR A 144 0.36 -18.97 9.15
N ILE A 145 -0.07 -18.26 10.18
CA ILE A 145 -1.18 -17.30 10.12
C ILE A 145 -0.55 -15.91 10.06
N ILE A 146 -0.82 -15.19 8.98
CA ILE A 146 -0.16 -13.92 8.68
C ILE A 146 -1.10 -12.76 9.04
N LEU A 147 -0.60 -11.80 9.80
CA LEU A 147 -1.27 -10.56 10.20
C LEU A 147 -0.50 -9.38 9.58
N GLY A 148 -1.08 -8.74 8.56
CA GLY A 148 -0.43 -7.69 7.78
C GLY A 148 -1.05 -6.30 7.99
N ALA A 149 -0.22 -5.25 8.03
CA ALA A 149 -0.67 -3.85 8.01
C ALA A 149 0.29 -2.95 7.22
N HIS A 150 -0.25 -2.02 6.45
CA HIS A 150 0.50 -1.00 5.73
C HIS A 150 0.94 0.14 6.66
N ARG A 151 2.24 0.44 6.65
CA ARG A 151 2.84 1.54 7.44
C ARG A 151 2.95 2.84 6.66
N HIS A 152 3.09 2.78 5.34
CA HIS A 152 3.27 3.98 4.53
C HIS A 152 1.94 4.72 4.30
N SER A 153 1.98 6.05 4.35
CA SER A 153 0.87 6.92 3.95
C SER A 153 1.41 8.18 3.25
N LEU A 154 0.80 8.55 2.11
CA LEU A 154 1.10 9.76 1.35
C LEU A 154 0.64 11.06 2.06
N GLY A 155 -0.28 10.94 3.03
CA GLY A 155 -0.76 12.03 3.88
C GLY A 155 -0.48 11.78 5.37
N PRO A 156 -1.10 12.55 6.29
CA PRO A 156 -0.92 12.35 7.74
C PRO A 156 -1.30 10.95 8.24
N GLY A 157 -2.04 10.16 7.45
CA GLY A 157 -2.09 8.71 7.59
C GLY A 157 -2.75 8.17 8.85
N ALA A 158 -3.34 9.03 9.67
CA ALA A 158 -3.89 8.67 10.98
C ALA A 158 -4.85 7.47 10.90
N VAL A 159 -5.85 7.53 10.01
CA VAL A 159 -6.83 6.44 9.86
C VAL A 159 -6.30 5.31 8.98
N LYS A 160 -5.62 5.64 7.87
CA LYS A 160 -5.24 4.65 6.84
C LYS A 160 -4.11 3.72 7.29
N SER A 161 -3.07 4.26 7.94
CA SER A 161 -1.85 3.53 8.27
C SER A 161 -1.58 3.47 9.79
N ALA A 162 -1.81 4.58 10.51
CA ALA A 162 -1.44 4.63 11.93
C ALA A 162 -2.34 3.73 12.79
N VAL A 163 -3.66 3.70 12.54
CA VAL A 163 -4.58 2.77 13.21
C VAL A 163 -4.20 1.31 12.92
N ALA A 164 -3.99 0.94 11.65
CA ALA A 164 -3.62 -0.41 11.27
C ALA A 164 -2.30 -0.86 11.94
N THR A 165 -1.30 0.02 11.95
CA THR A 165 -0.01 -0.22 12.62
C THR A 165 -0.18 -0.32 14.15
N ALA A 166 -1.01 0.52 14.76
CA ALA A 166 -1.29 0.47 16.19
C ALA A 166 -1.98 -0.84 16.59
N VAL A 167 -2.96 -1.29 15.81
CA VAL A 167 -3.64 -2.58 16.02
C VAL A 167 -2.65 -3.74 15.86
N LEU A 168 -1.81 -3.73 14.81
CA LEU A 168 -0.78 -4.75 14.62
C LEU A 168 0.17 -4.84 15.82
N LEU A 169 0.67 -3.70 16.31
CA LEU A 169 1.56 -3.64 17.46
C LEU A 169 0.86 -4.07 18.76
N ALA A 170 -0.42 -3.70 18.95
CA ALA A 170 -1.21 -4.13 20.10
C ALA A 170 -1.41 -5.65 20.08
N LEU A 171 -1.77 -6.22 18.93
CA LEU A 171 -1.90 -7.68 18.77
C LEU A 171 -0.56 -8.37 19.07
N ALA A 172 0.54 -7.93 18.47
CA ALA A 172 1.86 -8.51 18.73
C ALA A 172 2.24 -8.47 20.22
N ARG A 173 1.98 -7.35 20.91
CA ARG A 173 2.21 -7.23 22.36
C ARG A 173 1.33 -8.17 23.18
N THR A 174 0.04 -8.27 22.87
CA THR A 174 -0.89 -9.16 23.59
C THR A 174 -0.52 -10.63 23.40
N PHE A 175 -0.22 -11.08 22.17
CA PHE A 175 0.25 -12.44 21.93
C PHE A 175 1.58 -12.74 22.63
N SER A 176 2.51 -11.79 22.63
CA SER A 176 3.76 -11.93 23.40
C SER A 176 3.50 -12.12 24.91
N ALA A 177 2.61 -11.31 25.49
CA ALA A 177 2.25 -11.43 26.90
C ALA A 177 1.55 -12.76 27.21
N MET A 178 0.63 -13.21 26.36
CA MET A 178 -0.02 -14.51 26.51
C MET A 178 1.00 -15.65 26.49
N VAL A 179 1.99 -15.60 25.60
CA VAL A 179 3.03 -16.64 25.52
C VAL A 179 3.93 -16.64 26.75
N LYS A 180 4.29 -15.46 27.28
CA LYS A 180 4.99 -15.36 28.57
C LYS A 180 4.19 -15.97 29.72
N ASN A 181 2.86 -15.97 29.62
CA ASN A 181 1.94 -16.57 30.59
C ASN A 181 1.58 -18.05 30.30
N GLY A 182 2.29 -18.72 29.39
CA GLY A 182 2.13 -20.16 29.12
C GLY A 182 1.18 -20.51 27.96
N PHE A 183 0.60 -19.53 27.27
CA PHE A 183 -0.06 -19.78 26.00
C PHE A 183 0.96 -20.26 24.96
N SER A 184 0.61 -21.24 24.13
CA SER A 184 1.44 -21.63 22.99
C SER A 184 0.51 -21.87 21.80
N PRO A 185 0.62 -21.08 20.72
CA PRO A 185 -0.22 -21.32 19.56
C PRO A 185 0.18 -22.63 18.89
N ARG A 186 -0.80 -23.31 18.31
CA ARG A 186 -0.57 -24.54 17.55
C ARG A 186 0.32 -24.29 16.33
N ARG A 187 0.02 -23.20 15.61
CA ARG A 187 0.68 -22.73 14.37
C ARG A 187 1.44 -21.45 14.61
N SER A 188 2.41 -21.16 13.76
CA SER A 188 3.19 -19.93 13.84
C SER A 188 2.34 -18.71 13.47
N LEU A 189 2.52 -17.61 14.19
CA LEU A 189 1.93 -16.32 13.87
C LEU A 189 2.99 -15.41 13.26
N LEU A 190 2.73 -14.86 12.09
CA LEU A 190 3.64 -13.93 11.40
C LEU A 190 2.99 -12.55 11.34
N PHE A 191 3.56 -11.59 12.07
CA PHE A 191 3.16 -10.20 12.04
C PHE A 191 4.03 -9.45 11.03
N VAL A 192 3.39 -8.72 10.11
CA VAL A 192 4.09 -8.02 9.04
C VAL A 192 3.62 -6.57 8.92
N SER A 193 4.59 -5.66 8.95
CA SER A 193 4.39 -4.24 8.65
C SER A 193 4.96 -3.94 7.28
N TRP A 194 4.07 -3.77 6.30
CA TRP A 194 4.41 -3.56 4.90
C TRP A 194 4.75 -2.10 4.61
N ASP A 195 5.74 -1.91 3.75
CA ASP A 195 6.10 -0.60 3.20
C ASP A 195 5.45 -0.37 1.83
N ALA A 196 5.38 0.89 1.41
CA ALA A 196 4.86 1.33 0.10
C ALA A 196 3.48 0.77 -0.31
N GLY A 197 2.57 0.57 0.66
CA GLY A 197 1.18 0.17 0.40
C GLY A 197 0.45 1.13 -0.55
N ASP A 198 0.65 2.43 -0.38
CA ASP A 198 0.02 3.49 -1.18
C ASP A 198 0.46 3.53 -2.65
N PHE A 199 1.51 2.80 -3.01
CA PHE A 199 2.05 2.78 -4.37
C PHE A 199 1.72 1.48 -5.11
N GLY A 200 0.69 0.76 -4.69
CA GLY A 200 0.29 -0.50 -5.32
C GLY A 200 0.71 -1.73 -4.52
N ASN A 201 0.66 -1.66 -3.19
CA ASN A 201 1.01 -2.77 -2.31
C ASN A 201 2.40 -3.34 -2.61
N VAL A 202 3.35 -2.46 -2.95
CA VAL A 202 4.65 -2.85 -3.49
C VAL A 202 5.38 -3.76 -2.51
N GLY A 203 5.53 -3.35 -1.25
CA GLY A 203 6.23 -4.15 -0.25
C GLY A 203 5.64 -5.55 -0.04
N ALA A 204 4.31 -5.69 -0.03
CA ALA A 204 3.65 -6.98 0.13
C ALA A 204 3.77 -7.86 -1.12
N THR A 205 3.64 -7.27 -2.31
CA THR A 205 3.70 -7.98 -3.59
C THR A 205 5.10 -8.49 -3.88
N GLU A 206 6.14 -7.67 -3.67
CA GLU A 206 7.54 -8.09 -3.84
C GLU A 206 7.90 -9.28 -2.92
N TRP A 207 7.38 -9.26 -1.69
CA TRP A 207 7.57 -10.39 -0.77
C TRP A 207 6.82 -11.63 -1.26
N LEU A 208 5.58 -11.50 -1.74
CA LEU A 208 4.83 -12.61 -2.31
C LEU A 208 5.53 -13.22 -3.52
N GLU A 209 6.04 -12.40 -4.43
CA GLU A 209 6.78 -12.83 -5.62
C GLU A 209 8.06 -13.58 -5.25
N GLY A 210 8.79 -13.12 -4.23
CA GLY A 210 9.99 -13.79 -3.74
C GLY A 210 9.76 -15.16 -3.09
N TYR A 211 8.56 -15.39 -2.55
CA TYR A 211 8.23 -16.63 -1.82
C TYR A 211 7.09 -17.44 -2.44
N LEU A 212 6.66 -17.12 -3.67
CA LEU A 212 5.47 -17.70 -4.30
C LEU A 212 5.47 -19.25 -4.29
N SER A 213 6.64 -19.84 -4.54
CA SER A 213 6.83 -21.30 -4.59
C SER A 213 6.69 -22.00 -3.24
N MET A 214 6.86 -21.29 -2.12
CA MET A 214 6.80 -21.87 -0.77
C MET A 214 5.58 -21.40 0.02
N LEU A 215 5.14 -20.16 -0.20
CA LEU A 215 4.16 -19.52 0.68
C LEU A 215 2.79 -20.20 0.59
N HIS A 216 2.37 -20.63 -0.60
CA HIS A 216 1.08 -21.32 -0.78
C HIS A 216 0.99 -22.67 -0.04
N LEU A 217 2.11 -23.27 0.34
CA LEU A 217 2.16 -24.52 1.11
C LEU A 217 2.18 -24.29 2.63
N LYS A 218 2.57 -23.08 3.05
CA LYS A 218 2.86 -22.75 4.45
C LYS A 218 1.91 -21.72 5.04
N ALA A 219 1.35 -20.82 4.23
CA ALA A 219 0.41 -19.81 4.69
C ALA A 219 -0.99 -20.41 4.76
N VAL A 220 -1.54 -20.52 5.96
CA VAL A 220 -2.89 -21.02 6.20
C VAL A 220 -3.93 -19.93 5.97
N ALA A 221 -3.63 -18.71 6.42
CA ALA A 221 -4.51 -17.56 6.30
C ALA A 221 -3.73 -16.25 6.34
N TYR A 222 -4.26 -15.24 5.64
CA TYR A 222 -3.79 -13.87 5.68
C TYR A 222 -4.90 -12.95 6.17
N PHE A 223 -4.63 -12.19 7.22
CA PHE A 223 -5.52 -11.16 7.77
C PHE A 223 -4.90 -9.78 7.53
N SER A 224 -5.57 -8.96 6.71
CA SER A 224 -5.22 -7.54 6.59
C SER A 224 -5.89 -6.75 7.72
N LEU A 225 -5.10 -5.88 8.35
CA LEU A 225 -5.54 -4.94 9.37
C LEU A 225 -5.71 -3.51 8.82
N ASP A 226 -5.60 -3.35 7.50
CA ASP A 226 -5.72 -2.05 6.86
C ASP A 226 -7.14 -1.53 6.96
N GLN A 227 -7.28 -0.23 7.26
CA GLN A 227 -8.58 0.44 7.41
C GLN A 227 -9.53 -0.27 8.41
N ALA A 228 -8.98 -0.90 9.46
CA ALA A 228 -9.76 -1.63 10.46
C ALA A 228 -10.83 -0.78 11.17
N VAL A 229 -10.64 0.55 11.21
CA VAL A 229 -11.64 1.49 11.72
C VAL A 229 -11.97 2.48 10.61
N MET A 230 -13.15 2.30 10.02
CA MET A 230 -13.80 3.27 9.14
C MET A 230 -15.17 3.57 9.73
N GLY A 231 -15.23 4.64 10.53
CA GLY A 231 -16.47 5.20 11.04
C GLY A 231 -16.59 6.66 10.63
N GLU A 232 -17.82 7.17 10.56
CA GLU A 232 -18.09 8.61 10.48
C GLU A 232 -17.91 9.31 11.83
#